data_AF-A0AAV2RZX4-F1
#
_entry.id   AF-A0AAV2RZX4-F1
#
_cell.length_a   1.000
_cell.length_b   1.000
_cell.length_c   1.000
_cell.angle_alpha   90.00
_cell.angle_beta   90.00
_cell.angle_gamma   90.00
#
_symmetry.space_group_name_H-M   'P 1'
#
loop_
_entity.id
_entity.type
_entity.pdbx_description
1 polymer ?
#
loop_
_entity_poly.entity_id
_entity_poly.type
_entity_poly.pdbx_seq_one_letter_code
_entity_poly.pdbx_strand_id
1 'polypeptide(L)'
;DVAGEKEDYQVSVDIIDVNDNTPQLQPPFSASVGENTPAETLITTIKAVDRDVSKEYKRVEYRIDWTNDADIREKFHLDEITGELKTLKELDREEKPRYRIPIVATDGVHETTPVSYWISVSDINDEPPTFDLEKGIYSMLLPETTDIGKNTGIKLVVKDPDMVNEFSYQIISGNDEEKFRIDSNTGDIWVDKKLEYDQPVNDRNFTMRVRVGDGLYYADTNVEIAVKNMNDQPPEFSMPTYQFSATENTDCNIVVGKVTAKDSDLPGDAEQNILYSLSEEGNKNFTIDENTGEISIKG
;
A
#
# COMPACT_ATOMS: atom_id res chain seq x y z
N ASP A 1 -79.32 -49.97 -58.71
CA ASP A 1 -78.39 -49.56 -57.65
C ASP A 1 -78.31 -48.06 -57.53
N VAL A 2 -78.43 -47.57 -56.31
CA VAL A 2 -78.64 -46.17 -55.93
C VAL A 2 -77.27 -45.46 -55.90
N ALA A 3 -77.14 -44.35 -56.63
CA ALA A 3 -75.99 -43.46 -56.50
C ALA A 3 -76.11 -42.71 -55.15
N GLY A 4 -75.22 -43.02 -54.21
CA GLY A 4 -75.12 -42.28 -52.96
C GLY A 4 -74.44 -40.93 -53.21
N GLU A 5 -75.14 -39.83 -52.97
CA GLU A 5 -74.52 -38.52 -52.86
C GLU A 5 -73.58 -38.52 -51.65
N LYS A 6 -72.35 -38.03 -51.83
CA LYS A 6 -71.43 -37.74 -50.75
C LYS A 6 -71.43 -36.24 -50.54
N GLU A 7 -71.71 -35.83 -49.31
CA GLU A 7 -71.52 -34.46 -48.85
C GLU A 7 -70.20 -34.39 -48.09
N ASP A 8 -69.35 -33.44 -48.49
CA ASP A 8 -68.14 -33.10 -47.76
C ASP A 8 -68.48 -32.02 -46.74
N TYR A 9 -68.15 -32.29 -45.47
CA TYR A 9 -68.33 -31.34 -44.38
C TYR A 9 -66.99 -30.76 -43.97
N GLN A 10 -66.90 -29.43 -43.94
CA GLN A 10 -65.73 -28.74 -43.43
C GLN A 10 -65.89 -28.58 -41.91
N VAL A 11 -65.02 -29.24 -41.14
CA VAL A 11 -64.95 -29.08 -39.69
C VAL A 11 -63.87 -28.06 -39.37
N SER A 12 -64.25 -26.95 -38.75
CA SER A 12 -63.31 -26.02 -38.12
C SER A 12 -63.14 -26.42 -36.66
N VAL A 13 -61.90 -26.59 -36.22
CA VAL A 13 -61.56 -26.80 -34.81
C VAL A 13 -60.76 -25.59 -34.36
N ASP A 14 -61.34 -24.80 -33.46
CA ASP A 14 -60.64 -23.68 -32.85
C ASP A 14 -59.90 -24.17 -31.61
N ILE A 15 -58.58 -24.04 -31.62
CA ILE A 15 -57.75 -24.34 -30.44
C ILE A 15 -57.69 -23.06 -29.59
N ILE A 16 -58.23 -23.15 -28.39
CA ILE A 16 -58.14 -22.07 -27.40
C ILE A 16 -56.85 -22.22 -26.59
N ASP A 17 -56.20 -21.09 -26.36
CA ASP A 17 -55.04 -21.00 -25.47
C ASP A 17 -55.46 -21.24 -24.02
N VAL A 18 -54.60 -21.90 -23.26
CA VAL A 18 -54.72 -22.06 -21.81
C VAL A 18 -53.36 -21.68 -21.21
N ASN A 19 -53.34 -21.12 -20.01
CA ASN A 19 -52.11 -20.83 -19.30
C ASN A 19 -51.50 -22.17 -18.84
N ASP A 20 -50.59 -22.75 -19.64
CA ASP A 20 -49.93 -24.03 -19.36
C ASP A 20 -48.41 -23.98 -19.47
N ASN A 21 -47.84 -22.81 -19.80
CA ASN A 21 -46.41 -22.57 -19.79
C ASN A 21 -46.02 -21.77 -18.55
N THR A 22 -44.95 -22.18 -17.86
CA THR A 22 -44.40 -21.42 -16.73
C THR A 22 -43.38 -20.40 -17.26
N PRO A 23 -43.36 -19.16 -16.73
CA PRO A 23 -42.36 -18.16 -17.10
C PRO A 23 -40.94 -18.66 -16.88
N GLN A 24 -40.00 -18.17 -17.67
CA GLN A 24 -38.57 -18.49 -17.53
C GLN A 24 -37.74 -17.22 -17.47
N LEU A 25 -37.09 -16.97 -16.34
CA LEU A 25 -36.12 -15.89 -16.18
C LEU A 25 -34.95 -16.06 -17.15
N GLN A 26 -34.53 -14.95 -17.77
CA GLN A 26 -33.50 -14.92 -18.80
C GLN A 26 -32.16 -14.44 -18.22
N PRO A 27 -31.02 -15.03 -18.64
CA PRO A 27 -29.70 -14.54 -18.28
C PRO A 27 -29.39 -13.18 -18.93
N PRO A 28 -28.43 -12.39 -18.40
CA PRO A 28 -27.56 -12.71 -17.26
C PRO A 28 -28.27 -12.58 -15.91
N PHE A 29 -27.90 -13.44 -14.95
CA PHE A 29 -28.39 -13.40 -13.56
C PHE A 29 -27.48 -12.58 -12.65
N SER A 30 -26.93 -11.49 -13.20
CA SER A 30 -26.01 -10.63 -12.49
C SER A 30 -26.01 -9.23 -13.07
N ALA A 31 -25.82 -8.25 -12.19
CA ALA A 31 -25.58 -6.87 -12.55
C ALA A 31 -24.59 -6.22 -11.55
N SER A 32 -24.17 -5.00 -11.86
CA SER A 32 -23.34 -4.19 -10.96
C SER A 32 -23.93 -2.79 -10.83
N VAL A 33 -23.72 -2.18 -9.68
CA VAL A 33 -24.09 -0.79 -9.38
C VAL A 33 -22.95 -0.15 -8.61
N GLY A 34 -22.66 1.12 -8.89
CA GLY A 34 -21.71 1.90 -8.10
C GLY A 34 -22.18 2.05 -6.67
N GLU A 35 -21.26 1.98 -5.72
CA GLU A 35 -21.55 2.53 -4.40
C GLU A 35 -21.81 4.03 -4.46
N ASN A 36 -22.35 4.58 -3.37
CA ASN A 36 -22.70 6.00 -3.26
C ASN A 36 -23.64 6.51 -4.38
N THR A 37 -24.26 5.58 -5.13
CA THR A 37 -25.26 5.95 -6.13
C THR A 37 -26.53 6.36 -5.42
N PRO A 38 -27.17 7.48 -5.84
CA PRO A 38 -28.37 7.97 -5.18
C PRO A 38 -29.47 6.91 -5.15
N ALA A 39 -30.37 7.02 -4.17
CA ALA A 39 -31.59 6.23 -4.14
C ALA A 39 -32.39 6.38 -5.46
N GLU A 40 -33.17 5.36 -5.78
CA GLU A 40 -33.94 5.21 -7.03
C GLU A 40 -33.08 5.01 -8.30
N THR A 41 -31.79 4.64 -8.15
CA THR A 41 -30.93 4.31 -9.28
C THR A 41 -31.32 2.96 -9.88
N LEU A 42 -31.58 2.94 -11.19
CA LEU A 42 -31.84 1.72 -11.96
C LEU A 42 -30.56 0.89 -12.07
N ILE A 43 -30.58 -0.32 -11.53
CA ILE A 43 -29.47 -1.28 -11.60
C ILE A 43 -29.57 -2.09 -12.90
N THR A 44 -30.73 -2.68 -13.15
CA THR A 44 -30.99 -3.54 -14.31
C THR A 44 -32.49 -3.74 -14.51
N THR A 45 -32.85 -4.34 -15.63
CA THR A 45 -34.22 -4.80 -15.91
C THR A 45 -34.22 -6.32 -16.00
N ILE A 46 -34.89 -6.96 -15.05
CA ILE A 46 -35.13 -8.39 -15.04
C ILE A 46 -36.07 -8.75 -16.19
N LYS A 47 -35.78 -9.87 -16.87
CA LYS A 47 -36.61 -10.37 -17.97
C LYS A 47 -36.95 -11.82 -17.74
N ALA A 48 -38.22 -12.15 -17.96
CA ALA A 48 -38.70 -13.52 -18.13
C ALA A 48 -39.47 -13.65 -19.44
N VAL A 49 -39.52 -14.89 -19.95
CA VAL A 49 -40.26 -15.25 -21.16
C VAL A 49 -41.28 -16.30 -20.79
N ASP A 50 -42.53 -16.04 -21.15
CA ASP A 50 -43.60 -17.02 -21.17
C ASP A 50 -43.92 -17.45 -22.61
N ARG A 51 -44.24 -18.73 -22.80
CA ARG A 51 -44.43 -19.37 -24.11
C ARG A 51 -45.89 -19.65 -24.47
N ASP A 52 -46.86 -19.27 -23.64
CA ASP A 52 -48.28 -19.30 -23.99
C ASP A 52 -48.56 -18.49 -25.27
N VAL A 53 -49.75 -18.57 -25.87
CA VAL A 53 -50.01 -17.87 -27.14
C VAL A 53 -50.65 -16.50 -26.92
N SER A 54 -51.61 -16.43 -26.01
CA SER A 54 -52.39 -15.23 -25.70
C SER A 54 -51.54 -14.18 -24.98
N LYS A 55 -51.89 -12.91 -25.18
CA LYS A 55 -51.21 -11.81 -24.50
C LYS A 55 -51.46 -11.79 -22.99
N GLU A 56 -52.60 -12.33 -22.57
CA GLU A 56 -53.00 -12.40 -21.16
C GLU A 56 -52.11 -13.40 -20.42
N TYR A 57 -51.97 -14.62 -20.94
CA TYR A 57 -51.17 -15.65 -20.30
C TYR A 57 -49.65 -15.43 -20.47
N LYS A 58 -49.25 -14.61 -21.46
CA LYS A 58 -47.86 -14.12 -21.58
C LYS A 58 -47.44 -13.07 -20.56
N ARG A 59 -48.36 -12.49 -19.79
CA ARG A 59 -48.04 -11.37 -18.90
C ARG A 59 -47.31 -11.89 -17.67
N VAL A 60 -46.05 -11.50 -17.54
CA VAL A 60 -45.21 -11.88 -16.40
C VAL A 60 -45.14 -10.74 -15.38
N GLU A 61 -45.29 -11.09 -14.12
CA GLU A 61 -45.02 -10.24 -12.97
C GLU A 61 -43.78 -10.74 -12.21
N TYR A 62 -43.07 -9.83 -11.57
CA TYR A 62 -41.82 -10.10 -10.85
C TYR A 62 -41.96 -9.81 -9.36
N ARG A 63 -41.31 -10.63 -8.53
CA ARG A 63 -41.16 -10.35 -7.10
C ARG A 63 -39.81 -10.83 -6.58
N ILE A 64 -39.32 -10.15 -5.54
CA ILE A 64 -38.21 -10.66 -4.74
C ILE A 64 -38.78 -11.70 -3.78
N ASP A 65 -38.16 -12.87 -3.70
CA ASP A 65 -38.50 -13.87 -2.69
C ASP A 65 -37.85 -13.46 -1.35
N TRP A 66 -38.63 -12.77 -0.54
CA TRP A 66 -38.14 -12.07 0.64
C TRP A 66 -37.79 -12.97 1.84
N THR A 67 -37.10 -14.09 1.66
CA THR A 67 -36.74 -15.02 2.74
C THR A 67 -35.87 -14.32 3.80
N ASN A 68 -36.52 -13.62 4.72
CA ASN A 68 -36.05 -12.89 5.90
C ASN A 68 -34.76 -12.03 5.77
N ASP A 69 -34.41 -11.55 4.57
CA ASP A 69 -33.30 -10.61 4.42
C ASP A 69 -33.82 -9.16 4.51
N ALA A 70 -33.79 -8.61 5.72
CA ALA A 70 -34.22 -7.23 6.00
C ALA A 70 -33.35 -6.21 5.26
N ASP A 71 -32.08 -6.50 5.07
CA ASP A 71 -31.12 -5.63 4.38
C ASP A 71 -31.47 -5.49 2.90
N ILE A 72 -31.83 -6.60 2.22
CA ILE A 72 -32.32 -6.53 0.83
C ILE A 72 -33.63 -5.73 0.73
N ARG A 73 -34.55 -5.89 1.68
CA ARG A 73 -35.84 -5.15 1.71
C ARG A 73 -35.65 -3.64 1.85
N GLU A 74 -34.65 -3.22 2.60
CA GLU A 74 -34.38 -1.80 2.83
C GLU A 74 -33.59 -1.15 1.69
N LYS A 75 -32.80 -1.93 0.94
CA LYS A 75 -31.86 -1.42 -0.05
C LYS A 75 -32.31 -1.58 -1.50
N PHE A 76 -33.26 -2.48 -1.80
CA PHE A 76 -33.68 -2.75 -3.19
C PHE A 76 -35.19 -2.76 -3.37
N HIS A 77 -35.62 -2.28 -4.54
CA HIS A 77 -37.00 -2.37 -5.01
C HIS A 77 -37.03 -3.01 -6.40
N LEU A 78 -37.92 -3.98 -6.60
CA LEU A 78 -38.21 -4.57 -7.90
C LEU A 78 -39.63 -4.20 -8.32
N ASP A 79 -39.76 -3.49 -9.43
CA ASP A 79 -41.05 -3.17 -10.01
C ASP A 79 -41.68 -4.43 -10.62
N GLU A 80 -42.90 -4.74 -10.16
CA GLU A 80 -43.59 -5.99 -10.46
C GLU A 80 -43.95 -6.14 -11.94
N ILE A 81 -44.10 -5.05 -12.70
CA ILE A 81 -44.56 -5.09 -14.10
C ILE A 81 -43.40 -4.92 -15.08
N THR A 82 -42.55 -3.94 -14.83
CA THR A 82 -41.46 -3.57 -15.72
C THR A 82 -40.23 -4.45 -15.52
N GLY A 83 -40.10 -5.07 -14.34
CA GLY A 83 -38.90 -5.81 -13.95
C GLY A 83 -37.72 -4.91 -13.61
N GLU A 84 -37.92 -3.59 -13.48
CA GLU A 84 -36.87 -2.66 -13.08
C GLU A 84 -36.44 -2.91 -11.63
N LEU A 85 -35.18 -3.27 -11.44
CA LEU A 85 -34.55 -3.40 -10.13
C LEU A 85 -33.79 -2.10 -9.82
N LYS A 86 -34.17 -1.42 -8.74
CA LYS A 86 -33.61 -0.13 -8.30
C LYS A 86 -33.03 -0.21 -6.89
N THR A 87 -32.10 0.69 -6.60
CA THR A 87 -31.65 0.96 -5.22
C THR A 87 -32.70 1.82 -4.49
N LEU A 88 -32.87 1.60 -3.19
CA LEU A 88 -33.69 2.45 -2.30
C LEU A 88 -32.84 3.33 -1.38
N LYS A 89 -31.57 2.96 -1.21
CA LYS A 89 -30.58 3.66 -0.41
C LYS A 89 -29.24 3.60 -1.13
N GLU A 90 -28.34 4.49 -0.76
CA GLU A 90 -26.93 4.37 -1.11
C GLU A 90 -26.39 3.04 -0.58
N LEU A 91 -25.58 2.38 -1.40
CA LEU A 91 -24.86 1.18 -1.05
C LEU A 91 -23.43 1.57 -0.72
N ASP A 92 -22.84 0.84 0.20
CA ASP A 92 -21.46 0.97 0.67
C ASP A 92 -20.80 -0.40 0.44
N ARG A 93 -19.72 -0.42 -0.35
CA ARG A 93 -19.04 -1.65 -0.75
C ARG A 93 -18.21 -2.21 0.42
N GLU A 94 -17.60 -1.35 1.22
CA GLU A 94 -16.82 -1.66 2.43
C GLU A 94 -17.72 -2.33 3.48
N GLU A 95 -19.00 -1.92 3.57
CA GLU A 95 -20.02 -2.61 4.36
C GLU A 95 -20.38 -3.96 3.75
N LYS A 96 -20.78 -3.98 2.46
CA LYS A 96 -21.25 -5.20 1.79
C LYS A 96 -21.05 -5.15 0.26
N PRO A 97 -20.05 -5.87 -0.27
CA PRO A 97 -19.67 -5.77 -1.69
C PRO A 97 -20.62 -6.52 -2.63
N ARG A 98 -21.47 -7.41 -2.11
CA ARG A 98 -22.33 -8.28 -2.94
C ARG A 98 -23.64 -8.65 -2.27
N TYR A 99 -24.71 -8.63 -3.07
CA TYR A 99 -26.06 -9.03 -2.68
C TYR A 99 -26.53 -10.20 -3.54
N ARG A 100 -27.20 -11.16 -2.91
CA ARG A 100 -27.86 -12.28 -3.57
C ARG A 100 -29.36 -12.09 -3.46
N ILE A 101 -30.00 -11.64 -4.53
CA ILE A 101 -31.43 -11.35 -4.56
C ILE A 101 -32.16 -12.51 -5.24
N PRO A 102 -32.94 -13.32 -4.52
CA PRO A 102 -33.75 -14.37 -5.14
C PRO A 102 -34.96 -13.76 -5.85
N ILE A 103 -35.08 -13.97 -7.16
CA ILE A 103 -36.14 -13.43 -7.99
C ILE A 103 -37.09 -14.55 -8.41
N VAL A 104 -38.39 -14.25 -8.35
CA VAL A 104 -39.47 -15.10 -8.85
C VAL A 104 -40.22 -14.36 -9.94
N ALA A 105 -40.53 -15.06 -11.03
CA ALA A 105 -41.42 -14.61 -12.08
C ALA A 105 -42.71 -15.44 -12.04
N THR A 106 -43.86 -14.81 -12.30
CA THR A 106 -45.18 -15.44 -12.28
C THR A 106 -46.07 -14.96 -13.41
N ASP A 107 -46.89 -15.85 -13.96
CA ASP A 107 -47.96 -15.52 -14.93
C ASP A 107 -49.33 -15.33 -14.23
N GLY A 108 -49.35 -15.42 -12.89
CA GLY A 108 -50.54 -15.39 -12.04
C GLY A 108 -51.08 -16.77 -11.64
N VAL A 109 -50.67 -17.84 -12.34
CA VAL A 109 -51.01 -19.24 -12.06
C VAL A 109 -49.76 -20.05 -11.72
N HIS A 110 -48.69 -19.92 -12.51
CA HIS A 110 -47.42 -20.59 -12.29
C HIS A 110 -46.33 -19.63 -11.85
N GLU A 111 -45.45 -20.11 -10.96
CA GLU A 111 -44.29 -19.36 -10.49
C GLU A 111 -43.00 -20.13 -10.80
N THR A 112 -41.92 -19.40 -11.10
CA THR A 112 -40.58 -19.98 -11.14
C THR A 112 -40.11 -20.39 -9.75
N THR A 113 -39.21 -21.38 -9.68
CA THR A 113 -38.36 -21.49 -8.49
C THR A 113 -37.51 -20.22 -8.33
N PRO A 114 -37.21 -19.77 -7.09
CA PRO A 114 -36.42 -18.56 -6.89
C PRO A 114 -35.03 -18.67 -7.54
N VAL A 115 -34.75 -17.77 -8.50
CA VAL A 115 -33.45 -17.70 -9.17
C VAL A 115 -32.59 -16.64 -8.49
N SER A 116 -31.38 -17.01 -8.10
CA SER A 116 -30.46 -16.07 -7.45
C SER A 116 -29.85 -15.09 -8.45
N TYR A 117 -30.20 -13.82 -8.32
CA TYR A 117 -29.64 -12.71 -9.06
C TYR A 117 -28.55 -12.03 -8.23
N TRP A 118 -27.34 -11.92 -8.76
CA TRP A 118 -26.19 -11.38 -8.03
C TRP A 118 -25.95 -9.92 -8.39
N ILE A 119 -26.02 -9.04 -7.38
CA ILE A 119 -25.66 -7.63 -7.53
C ILE A 119 -24.29 -7.43 -6.89
N SER A 120 -23.32 -7.03 -7.71
CA SER A 120 -22.01 -6.58 -7.22
C SER A 120 -22.03 -5.06 -7.03
N VAL A 121 -21.56 -4.59 -5.88
CA VAL A 121 -21.30 -3.17 -5.67
C VAL A 121 -19.91 -2.88 -6.23
N SER A 122 -19.81 -1.94 -7.17
CA SER A 122 -18.52 -1.54 -7.73
C SER A 122 -17.91 -0.42 -6.91
N ASP A 123 -16.63 -0.61 -6.63
CA ASP A 123 -15.74 0.26 -5.87
C ASP A 123 -15.65 1.68 -6.46
N ILE A 124 -15.75 2.68 -5.59
CA ILE A 124 -15.39 4.07 -5.82
C ILE A 124 -14.36 4.40 -4.75
N ASN A 125 -13.27 5.05 -5.14
CA ASN A 125 -12.31 5.55 -4.16
C ASN A 125 -12.96 6.65 -3.30
N ASP A 126 -13.38 6.32 -2.08
CA ASP A 126 -14.03 7.20 -1.12
C ASP A 126 -13.50 7.07 0.32
N GLU A 127 -12.64 6.11 0.60
CA GLU A 127 -11.94 5.96 1.87
C GLU A 127 -10.44 6.31 1.74
N PRO A 128 -9.87 7.14 2.63
CA PRO A 128 -8.48 7.53 2.53
C PRO A 128 -7.52 6.40 2.96
N PRO A 129 -6.31 6.32 2.37
CA PRO A 129 -5.29 5.39 2.83
C PRO A 129 -4.82 5.75 4.24
N THR A 130 -4.34 4.76 4.99
CA THR A 130 -3.82 4.94 6.36
C THR A 130 -2.54 4.15 6.58
N PHE A 131 -1.65 4.65 7.45
CA PHE A 131 -0.45 3.91 7.85
C PHE A 131 -0.75 2.95 9.00
N ASP A 132 -0.40 1.67 8.83
CA ASP A 132 -0.40 0.67 9.91
C ASP A 132 0.90 0.79 10.70
N LEU A 133 0.86 1.59 11.78
CA LEU A 133 2.01 1.86 12.64
C LEU A 133 2.45 0.63 13.44
N GLU A 134 1.58 -0.35 13.65
CA GLU A 134 1.91 -1.57 14.42
C GLU A 134 2.65 -2.61 13.58
N LYS A 135 2.39 -2.65 12.27
CA LYS A 135 3.01 -3.63 11.35
C LYS A 135 4.22 -3.09 10.56
N GLY A 136 4.39 -1.77 10.52
CA GLY A 136 5.52 -1.13 9.85
C GLY A 136 6.72 -0.92 10.76
N ILE A 137 7.78 -0.37 10.18
CA ILE A 137 9.00 0.07 10.87
C ILE A 137 9.20 1.52 10.47
N TYR A 138 8.95 2.45 11.38
CA TYR A 138 8.98 3.89 11.13
C TYR A 138 10.15 4.60 11.79
N SER A 139 11.02 3.85 12.47
CA SER A 139 12.26 4.38 13.03
C SER A 139 13.44 3.45 12.81
N MET A 140 14.61 4.03 12.56
CA MET A 140 15.86 3.29 12.34
C MET A 140 17.08 4.04 12.90
N LEU A 141 18.08 3.25 13.31
CA LEU A 141 19.41 3.74 13.65
C LEU A 141 20.41 3.25 12.59
N LEU A 142 21.06 4.17 11.89
CA LEU A 142 22.01 3.87 10.83
C LEU A 142 23.42 4.36 11.21
N PRO A 143 24.48 3.56 11.03
CA PRO A 143 25.86 4.07 11.10
C PRO A 143 26.10 5.19 10.09
N GLU A 144 26.89 6.20 10.42
CA GLU A 144 27.27 7.24 9.44
C GLU A 144 28.07 6.68 8.25
N THR A 145 28.75 5.55 8.47
CA THR A 145 29.46 4.77 7.44
C THR A 145 28.54 3.94 6.54
N THR A 146 27.21 4.16 6.60
CA THR A 146 26.25 3.49 5.73
C THR A 146 26.45 3.93 4.27
N ASP A 147 26.67 2.94 3.39
CA ASP A 147 26.89 3.20 1.96
C ASP A 147 25.71 3.93 1.30
N ILE A 148 26.05 4.84 0.39
CA ILE A 148 25.09 5.45 -0.53
C ILE A 148 24.42 4.36 -1.36
N GLY A 149 23.10 4.45 -1.53
CA GLY A 149 22.30 3.46 -2.24
C GLY A 149 21.91 2.25 -1.40
N LYS A 150 22.15 2.25 -0.08
CA LYS A 150 21.69 1.20 0.84
C LYS A 150 20.27 1.47 1.34
N ASN A 151 19.44 0.42 1.42
CA ASN A 151 18.09 0.51 1.97
C ASN A 151 18.19 0.74 3.49
N THR A 152 17.39 1.67 4.00
CA THR A 152 17.39 2.05 5.43
C THR A 152 16.81 0.96 6.35
N GLY A 153 15.98 0.07 5.81
CA GLY A 153 15.19 -0.90 6.58
C GLY A 153 13.86 -0.36 7.09
N ILE A 154 13.55 0.93 6.86
CA ILE A 154 12.21 1.49 7.08
C ILE A 154 11.21 0.72 6.22
N LYS A 155 10.08 0.36 6.84
CA LYS A 155 9.01 -0.39 6.19
C LYS A 155 7.69 0.31 6.42
N LEU A 156 7.23 1.03 5.39
CA LEU A 156 5.91 1.63 5.39
C LEU A 156 4.87 0.55 5.11
N VAL A 157 3.82 0.50 5.92
CA VAL A 157 2.70 -0.43 5.70
C VAL A 157 1.44 0.42 5.62
N VAL A 158 0.75 0.33 4.50
CA VAL A 158 -0.45 1.13 4.21
C VAL A 158 -1.65 0.20 4.14
N LYS A 159 -2.79 0.68 4.62
CA LYS A 159 -4.11 0.05 4.50
C LYS A 159 -5.04 1.04 3.84
N ASP A 160 -5.88 0.50 2.99
CA ASP A 160 -6.95 1.22 2.33
C ASP A 160 -8.14 0.26 2.25
N PRO A 161 -9.33 0.65 2.73
CA PRO A 161 -10.54 -0.17 2.60
C PRO A 161 -10.91 -0.43 1.14
N ASP A 162 -10.66 0.54 0.26
CA ASP A 162 -11.06 0.52 -1.14
C ASP A 162 -10.26 -0.51 -1.94
N MET A 163 -10.73 -0.86 -3.13
CA MET A 163 -9.96 -1.70 -4.07
C MET A 163 -8.89 -0.89 -4.82
N VAL A 164 -8.23 0.06 -4.16
CA VAL A 164 -7.12 0.80 -4.75
C VAL A 164 -5.85 -0.03 -4.73
N ASN A 165 -5.24 -0.20 -5.91
CA ASN A 165 -4.08 -1.08 -6.09
C ASN A 165 -2.77 -0.32 -6.34
N GLU A 166 -2.80 1.01 -6.41
CA GLU A 166 -1.62 1.82 -6.70
C GLU A 166 -1.50 2.97 -5.71
N PHE A 167 -0.49 2.87 -4.84
CA PHE A 167 -0.09 3.94 -3.95
C PHE A 167 1.11 4.68 -4.51
N SER A 168 1.14 6.00 -4.25
CA SER A 168 2.23 6.89 -4.56
C SER A 168 2.84 7.43 -3.27
N TYR A 169 4.15 7.28 -3.12
CA TYR A 169 4.89 7.67 -1.92
C TYR A 169 5.79 8.88 -2.17
N GLN A 170 5.90 9.76 -1.17
CA GLN A 170 6.74 10.95 -1.25
C GLN A 170 7.27 11.37 0.13
N ILE A 171 8.53 11.82 0.20
CA ILE A 171 9.04 12.60 1.34
C ILE A 171 8.66 14.05 1.11
N ILE A 172 7.81 14.62 1.97
CA ILE A 172 7.26 15.97 1.79
C ILE A 172 7.95 17.04 2.66
N SER A 173 8.68 16.65 3.71
CA SER A 173 9.52 17.55 4.51
C SER A 173 10.52 16.79 5.39
N GLY A 174 11.51 17.48 5.96
CA GLY A 174 12.44 16.91 6.95
C GLY A 174 13.64 16.17 6.34
N ASN A 175 13.88 16.40 5.05
CA ASN A 175 14.97 15.81 4.27
C ASN A 175 15.60 16.89 3.36
N ASP A 176 15.85 18.07 3.94
CA ASP A 176 16.20 19.30 3.20
C ASP A 176 17.54 19.18 2.46
N GLU A 177 18.47 18.38 3.00
CA GLU A 177 19.76 18.06 2.39
C GLU A 177 19.69 16.87 1.41
N GLU A 178 18.50 16.28 1.23
CA GLU A 178 18.23 15.11 0.38
C GLU A 178 19.16 13.93 0.71
N LYS A 179 19.31 13.63 2.01
CA LYS A 179 20.13 12.50 2.50
C LYS A 179 19.46 11.16 2.21
N PHE A 180 18.14 11.17 2.05
CA PHE A 180 17.34 10.00 1.74
C PHE A 180 16.54 10.20 0.46
N ARG A 181 16.23 9.11 -0.22
CA ARG A 181 15.24 9.06 -1.31
C ARG A 181 14.20 8.00 -1.01
N ILE A 182 12.97 8.22 -1.46
CA ILE A 182 11.87 7.25 -1.39
C ILE A 182 11.53 6.76 -2.80
N ASP A 183 11.33 5.46 -2.96
CA ASP A 183 10.73 4.93 -4.19
C ASP A 183 9.23 5.25 -4.20
N SER A 184 8.75 5.91 -5.26
CA SER A 184 7.37 6.38 -5.32
C SER A 184 6.33 5.27 -5.40
N ASN A 185 6.72 4.05 -5.78
CA ASN A 185 5.79 2.94 -5.98
C ASN A 185 5.85 1.95 -4.81
N THR A 186 7.05 1.72 -4.24
CA THR A 186 7.22 0.75 -3.15
C THR A 186 7.23 1.38 -1.76
N GLY A 187 7.50 2.69 -1.66
CA GLY A 187 7.71 3.36 -0.38
C GLY A 187 9.04 3.03 0.30
N ASP A 188 9.93 2.27 -0.37
CA ASP A 188 11.25 1.95 0.17
C ASP A 188 12.11 3.21 0.29
N ILE A 189 12.72 3.40 1.47
CA ILE A 189 13.59 4.55 1.73
C ILE A 189 15.06 4.11 1.69
N TRP A 190 15.85 4.83 0.92
CA TRP A 190 17.26 4.56 0.65
C TRP A 190 18.13 5.74 1.05
N VAL A 191 19.36 5.47 1.49
CA VAL A 191 20.39 6.49 1.65
C VAL A 191 20.81 6.99 0.27
N ASP A 192 20.79 8.31 0.06
CA ASP A 192 21.09 8.94 -1.24
C ASP A 192 22.38 9.77 -1.21
N LYS A 193 22.78 10.25 -0.02
CA LYS A 193 24.04 10.97 0.20
C LYS A 193 24.72 10.47 1.48
N LYS A 194 26.03 10.74 1.62
CA LYS A 194 26.80 10.38 2.83
C LYS A 194 26.11 10.95 4.08
N LEU A 195 25.96 10.11 5.11
CA LEU A 195 25.55 10.50 6.44
C LEU A 195 26.79 10.93 7.24
N GLU A 196 26.70 12.01 8.03
CA GLU A 196 27.86 12.59 8.71
C GLU A 196 27.49 13.01 10.14
N TYR A 197 27.86 12.21 11.14
CA TYR A 197 27.51 12.46 12.53
C TYR A 197 28.31 13.62 13.13
N ASP A 198 29.58 13.73 12.78
CA ASP A 198 30.51 14.64 13.43
C ASP A 198 30.15 16.09 13.16
N GLN A 199 30.10 16.48 11.88
CA GLN A 199 29.59 17.78 11.46
C GLN A 199 29.01 17.75 10.04
N PRO A 200 27.85 18.39 9.80
CA PRO A 200 27.14 19.28 10.73
C PRO A 200 26.12 18.55 11.64
N VAL A 201 25.77 19.15 12.79
CA VAL A 201 24.91 18.52 13.84
C VAL A 201 23.52 18.10 13.32
N ASN A 202 23.02 18.76 12.27
CA ASN A 202 21.72 18.46 11.65
C ASN A 202 21.70 17.11 10.90
N ASP A 203 22.83 16.46 10.65
CA ASP A 203 22.87 15.12 10.03
C ASP A 203 22.70 13.98 11.06
N ARG A 204 22.50 14.29 12.35
CA ARG A 204 22.40 13.27 13.39
C ARG A 204 21.02 12.64 13.53
N ASN A 205 19.98 13.41 13.26
CA ASN A 205 18.60 12.97 13.41
C ASN A 205 17.73 13.58 12.31
N PHE A 206 16.98 12.72 11.63
CA PHE A 206 16.05 13.10 10.58
C PHE A 206 14.64 12.71 11.00
N THR A 207 13.75 13.69 11.08
CA THR A 207 12.32 13.46 11.23
C THR A 207 11.65 13.84 9.91
N MET A 208 11.53 12.84 9.03
CA MET A 208 10.94 13.02 7.70
C MET A 208 9.44 12.88 7.80
N ARG A 209 8.69 13.79 7.16
CA ARG A 209 7.27 13.57 6.92
C ARG A 209 7.11 12.90 5.57
N VAL A 210 6.47 11.73 5.57
CA VAL A 210 6.21 10.92 4.38
C VAL A 210 4.72 10.89 4.11
N ARG A 211 4.35 11.02 2.83
CA ARG A 211 2.99 10.94 2.32
C ARG A 211 2.80 9.67 1.52
N VAL A 212 1.65 9.03 1.70
CA VAL A 212 1.08 8.07 0.74
C VAL A 212 -0.19 8.67 0.15
N GLY A 213 -0.37 8.56 -1.16
CA GLY A 213 -1.61 8.93 -1.86
C GLY A 213 -2.05 7.84 -2.82
N ASP A 214 -3.35 7.75 -3.03
CA ASP A 214 -4.03 6.74 -3.85
C ASP A 214 -4.59 7.34 -5.17
N GLY A 215 -4.30 8.62 -5.41
CA GLY A 215 -4.78 9.42 -6.55
C GLY A 215 -5.84 10.46 -6.20
N LEU A 216 -6.61 10.27 -5.12
CA LEU A 216 -7.67 11.18 -4.67
C LEU A 216 -7.46 11.64 -3.23
N TYR A 217 -7.16 10.72 -2.33
CA TYR A 217 -6.87 10.96 -0.93
C TYR A 217 -5.39 10.73 -0.62
N TYR A 218 -5.00 11.12 0.60
CA TYR A 218 -3.65 10.92 1.09
C TYR A 218 -3.62 10.80 2.61
N ALA A 219 -2.58 10.16 3.11
CA ALA A 219 -2.18 10.19 4.51
C ALA A 219 -0.72 10.56 4.67
N ASP A 220 -0.42 11.21 5.78
CA ASP A 220 0.94 11.59 6.17
C ASP A 220 1.34 10.83 7.44
N THR A 221 2.62 10.48 7.54
CA THR A 221 3.24 9.94 8.76
C THR A 221 4.65 10.49 8.95
N ASN A 222 5.21 10.32 10.14
CA ASN A 222 6.61 10.64 10.41
C ASN A 222 7.46 9.37 10.33
N VAL A 223 8.65 9.51 9.77
CA VAL A 223 9.72 8.51 9.77
C VAL A 223 10.94 9.12 10.45
N GLU A 224 11.51 8.39 11.41
CA GLU A 224 12.64 8.85 12.21
C GLU A 224 13.91 8.05 11.90
N ILE A 225 14.95 8.72 11.44
CA ILE A 225 16.26 8.09 11.23
C ILE A 225 17.27 8.80 12.12
N ALA A 226 17.85 8.07 13.06
CA ALA A 226 18.99 8.51 13.85
C ALA A 226 20.28 7.99 13.22
N VAL A 227 21.33 8.81 13.25
CA VAL A 227 22.67 8.42 12.82
C VAL A 227 23.50 8.04 14.04
N LYS A 228 24.19 6.90 13.94
CA LYS A 228 25.13 6.42 14.93
C LYS A 228 26.54 6.87 14.55
N ASN A 229 27.19 7.54 15.49
CA ASN A 229 28.61 7.89 15.43
C ASN A 229 29.49 6.64 15.30
N MET A 230 30.43 6.66 14.37
CA MET A 230 31.44 5.65 14.11
C MET A 230 32.81 6.32 14.08
N ASN A 231 33.87 5.60 14.47
CA ASN A 231 35.22 6.07 14.20
C ASN A 231 35.51 5.92 12.70
N ASP A 232 35.34 7.01 11.95
CA ASP A 232 35.50 7.04 10.48
C ASP A 232 36.49 8.11 10.00
N GLN A 233 36.93 9.02 10.88
CA GLN A 233 37.98 9.98 10.63
C GLN A 233 39.35 9.44 11.06
N PRO A 234 40.38 9.49 10.20
CA PRO A 234 41.72 9.11 10.61
C PRO A 234 42.36 10.19 11.51
N PRO A 235 43.24 9.81 12.47
CA PRO A 235 44.00 10.78 13.24
C PRO A 235 45.01 11.52 12.36
N GLU A 236 45.07 12.85 12.51
CA GLU A 236 45.97 13.73 11.76
C GLU A 236 47.03 14.37 12.66
N PHE A 237 48.29 14.33 12.23
CA PHE A 237 49.36 15.07 12.92
C PHE A 237 49.08 16.58 12.92
N SER A 238 49.37 17.24 14.05
CA SER A 238 49.11 18.67 14.21
C SER A 238 50.01 19.55 13.34
N MET A 239 51.16 19.02 12.90
CA MET A 239 52.09 19.70 12.00
C MET A 239 52.50 18.77 10.86
N PRO A 240 52.69 19.28 9.63
CA PRO A 240 53.15 18.46 8.50
C PRO A 240 54.60 18.00 8.66
N THR A 241 55.39 18.73 9.43
CA THR A 241 56.79 18.42 9.74
C THR A 241 57.13 18.86 11.15
N TYR A 242 57.85 18.01 11.89
CA TYR A 242 58.40 18.33 13.20
C TYR A 242 59.92 18.37 13.11
N GLN A 243 60.54 19.38 13.73
CA GLN A 243 61.99 19.52 13.78
C GLN A 243 62.45 19.61 15.23
N PHE A 244 63.39 18.73 15.58
CA PHE A 244 63.98 18.64 16.90
C PHE A 244 65.50 18.69 16.78
N SER A 245 66.19 19.12 17.84
CA SER A 245 67.64 19.20 17.87
C SER A 245 68.17 18.58 19.16
N ALA A 246 69.18 17.73 19.04
CA ALA A 246 69.94 17.19 20.16
C ALA A 246 71.43 17.45 19.91
N THR A 247 72.20 17.64 20.98
CA THR A 247 73.65 17.80 20.89
C THR A 247 74.34 16.44 20.79
N GLU A 248 75.52 16.40 20.19
CA GLU A 248 76.35 15.19 20.26
C GLU A 248 76.67 14.84 21.73
N ASN A 249 76.66 13.54 22.05
CA ASN A 249 76.82 12.99 23.41
C ASN A 249 75.65 13.24 24.38
N THR A 250 74.44 13.55 23.89
CA THR A 250 73.25 13.46 24.73
C THR A 250 73.04 12.02 25.20
N ASP A 251 72.75 11.85 26.50
CA ASP A 251 72.50 10.55 27.11
C ASP A 251 71.31 9.82 26.46
N CYS A 252 71.36 8.48 26.47
CA CYS A 252 70.26 7.66 26.01
C CYS A 252 69.02 7.84 26.90
N ASN A 253 67.83 7.61 26.34
CA ASN A 253 66.52 7.79 26.98
C ASN A 253 66.16 9.23 27.35
N ILE A 254 66.86 10.23 26.80
CA ILE A 254 66.46 11.64 26.90
C ILE A 254 65.44 11.95 25.82
N VAL A 255 64.32 12.57 26.21
CA VAL A 255 63.29 13.09 25.30
C VAL A 255 63.88 14.26 24.50
N VAL A 256 63.86 14.12 23.17
CA VAL A 256 64.37 15.13 22.23
C VAL A 256 63.26 15.92 21.57
N GLY A 257 62.03 15.41 21.58
CA GLY A 257 60.90 16.03 20.93
C GLY A 257 59.59 15.35 21.26
N LYS A 258 58.49 15.96 20.83
CA LYS A 258 57.14 15.43 20.99
C LYS A 258 56.32 15.72 19.74
N VAL A 259 55.68 14.69 19.22
CA VAL A 259 54.68 14.83 18.15
C VAL A 259 53.28 14.77 18.76
N THR A 260 52.32 15.39 18.08
CA THR A 260 50.92 15.40 18.51
C THR A 260 50.03 15.15 17.30
N ALA A 261 49.00 14.33 17.47
CA ALA A 261 47.94 14.17 16.49
C ALA A 261 46.58 14.48 17.12
N LYS A 262 45.59 14.76 16.26
CA LYS A 262 44.20 14.98 16.64
C LYS A 262 43.33 14.07 15.80
N ASP A 263 42.34 13.48 16.44
CA ASP A 263 41.24 12.82 15.78
C ASP A 263 40.06 13.79 15.75
N SER A 264 39.35 13.85 14.64
CA SER A 264 38.22 14.78 14.46
C SER A 264 36.87 14.13 14.74
N ASP A 265 36.82 12.81 14.89
CA ASP A 265 35.63 12.10 15.34
C ASP A 265 35.12 12.72 16.65
N LEU A 266 33.82 12.91 16.80
CA LEU A 266 33.25 13.32 18.08
C LEU A 266 33.32 12.17 19.08
N PRO A 267 33.52 12.47 20.38
CA PRO A 267 33.49 11.43 21.40
C PRO A 267 32.14 10.70 21.35
N GLY A 268 32.18 9.42 21.03
CA GLY A 268 31.03 8.55 20.81
C GLY A 268 31.09 7.25 21.62
N ASP A 269 30.51 6.18 21.06
CA ASP A 269 30.49 4.84 21.66
C ASP A 269 31.84 4.09 21.56
N ALA A 270 32.82 4.61 20.82
CA ALA A 270 34.14 4.01 20.62
C ALA A 270 35.25 4.90 21.22
N GLU A 271 36.25 4.29 21.86
CA GLU A 271 37.42 5.00 22.39
C GLU A 271 38.31 5.50 21.24
N GLN A 272 38.60 6.80 21.22
CA GLN A 272 39.51 7.43 20.26
C GLN A 272 40.93 7.54 20.84
N ASN A 273 41.56 6.40 21.06
CA ASN A 273 42.94 6.38 21.57
C ASN A 273 43.94 6.52 20.41
N ILE A 274 44.60 7.66 20.33
CA ILE A 274 45.70 7.88 19.37
C ILE A 274 46.95 7.18 19.88
N LEU A 275 47.50 6.27 19.07
CA LEU A 275 48.76 5.59 19.34
C LEU A 275 49.85 6.05 18.36
N TYR A 276 51.05 6.27 18.89
CA TYR A 276 52.20 6.74 18.12
C TYR A 276 53.20 5.62 17.85
N SER A 277 53.79 5.60 16.66
CA SER A 277 54.86 4.68 16.29
C SER A 277 55.87 5.34 15.35
N LEU A 278 57.11 4.84 15.35
CA LEU A 278 58.15 5.24 14.40
C LEU A 278 58.22 4.26 13.25
N SER A 279 58.60 4.77 12.07
CA SER A 279 59.00 3.91 10.95
C SER A 279 60.22 3.06 11.32
N GLU A 280 60.47 2.00 10.55
CA GLU A 280 61.64 1.13 10.76
C GLU A 280 62.96 1.91 10.81
N GLU A 281 63.12 2.93 9.96
CA GLU A 281 64.30 3.79 9.94
C GLU A 281 64.42 4.65 11.21
N GLY A 282 63.31 5.29 11.63
CA GLY A 282 63.29 6.11 12.84
C GLY A 282 63.60 5.29 14.09
N ASN A 283 63.10 4.04 14.13
CA ASN A 283 63.28 3.13 15.25
C ASN A 283 64.71 2.56 15.37
N LYS A 284 65.64 2.89 14.46
CA LYS A 284 67.06 2.53 14.59
C LYS A 284 67.76 3.33 15.69
N ASN A 285 67.47 4.62 15.77
CA ASN A 285 68.19 5.57 16.64
C ASN A 285 67.31 6.21 17.70
N PHE A 286 65.99 6.10 17.58
CA PHE A 286 65.03 6.72 18.49
C PHE A 286 63.98 5.71 18.97
N THR A 287 63.36 6.02 20.09
CA THR A 287 62.12 5.40 20.57
C THR A 287 61.02 6.45 20.63
N ILE A 288 59.76 6.03 20.56
CA ILE A 288 58.60 6.89 20.80
C ILE A 288 57.72 6.26 21.85
N ASP A 289 57.23 7.06 22.79
CA ASP A 289 56.20 6.63 23.72
C ASP A 289 54.85 6.57 22.99
N GLU A 290 54.22 5.40 22.99
CA GLU A 290 53.03 5.10 22.19
C GLU A 290 51.80 5.93 22.58
N ASN A 291 51.73 6.43 23.81
CA ASN A 291 50.55 7.14 24.33
C ASN A 291 50.74 8.66 24.33
N THR A 292 51.98 9.11 24.46
CA THR A 292 52.31 10.54 24.58
C THR A 292 52.91 11.13 23.32
N GLY A 293 53.51 10.33 22.44
CA GLY A 293 54.22 10.80 21.26
C GLY A 293 55.59 11.44 21.57
N GLU A 294 56.13 11.24 22.77
CA GLU A 294 57.45 11.71 23.17
C GLU A 294 58.55 10.84 22.53
N ILE A 295 59.46 11.48 21.80
CA ILE A 295 60.56 10.83 21.08
C ILE A 295 61.82 10.94 21.93
N SER A 296 62.49 9.82 22.17
CA SER A 296 63.73 9.73 22.96
C SER A 296 64.87 9.11 22.16
N ILE A 297 66.12 9.44 22.53
CA ILE A 297 67.32 8.78 21.97
C ILE A 297 67.36 7.33 22.43
N LYS A 298 67.51 6.40 21.50
CA LYS A 298 67.56 4.97 21.79
C LYS A 298 68.88 4.60 22.47
N GLY A 299 68.77 3.79 23.53
CA GLY A 299 69.92 3.20 24.24
C GLY A 299 70.56 2.04 23.51
#